data_AF-A0AAN5I2J5-F1
#
_entry.id   AF-A0AAN5I2J5-F1
#
_cell.length_a   1.000
_cell.length_b   1.000
_cell.length_c   1.000
_cell.angle_alpha   90.00
_cell.angle_beta   90.00
_cell.angle_gamma   90.00
#
_symmetry.space_group_name_H-M   'P 1'
#
loop_
_entity.id
_entity.type
_entity.pdbx_description
1 polymer ?
#
loop_
_entity_poly.entity_id
_entity_poly.type
_entity_poly.pdbx_seq_one_letter_code
_entity_poly.pdbx_strand_id
1 'polypeptide(L)'
;MYCPSTGKSRPLNQFISLRVLSSDGKFLCPECGQKCKHQTSFDMHMLLHSDARPFPCHYCEESFRSNGEMNRHIRLVHKLQPYVCHTCGMDFFLKSGLK
;
A
#
# COMPACT_ATOMS: atom_id res chain seq x y z
N MET A 1 -6.18 21.54 15.66
CA MET A 1 -4.70 21.64 15.61
C MET A 1 -4.25 20.88 14.37
N TYR A 2 -3.75 21.60 13.37
CA TYR A 2 -3.30 21.04 12.09
C TYR A 2 -1.78 20.84 12.15
N CYS A 3 -1.26 19.72 11.63
CA CYS A 3 0.16 19.34 11.74
C CYS A 3 0.71 19.02 10.34
N PRO A 4 1.44 19.96 9.69
CA PRO A 4 1.83 19.83 8.30
C PRO A 4 2.70 18.59 8.06
N SER A 5 2.21 17.73 7.17
CA SER A 5 2.81 16.45 6.83
C SER A 5 4.12 16.61 6.03
N THR A 6 5.24 16.11 6.57
CA THR A 6 6.35 15.65 5.71
C THR A 6 5.98 14.27 5.18
N GLY A 7 5.85 14.18 3.86
CA GLY A 7 5.47 12.96 3.18
C GLY A 7 6.46 11.83 3.40
N LYS A 8 5.95 10.60 3.38
CA LYS A 8 6.65 9.32 3.15
C LYS A 8 5.59 8.21 3.26
N SER A 9 5.64 7.08 2.58
CA SER A 9 6.51 6.55 1.53
C SER A 9 5.68 5.42 0.94
N ARG A 10 5.37 5.46 -0.36
CA ARG A 10 4.88 4.26 -1.04
C ARG A 10 6.08 3.32 -1.10
N PRO A 11 6.03 2.10 -0.53
CA PRO A 11 7.08 1.13 -0.80
C PRO A 11 7.06 0.86 -2.32
N LEU A 12 7.99 1.46 -3.04
CA LEU A 12 8.30 1.16 -4.43
C LEU A 12 9.29 -0.01 -4.44
N ASN A 13 8.91 -1.14 -3.85
CA ASN A 13 9.73 -2.35 -3.98
C ASN A 13 9.32 -3.09 -5.26
N GLN A 14 10.00 -2.73 -6.34
CA GLN A 14 10.81 -3.62 -7.20
C GLN A 14 10.29 -5.04 -7.53
N PHE A 15 9.00 -5.24 -7.73
CA PHE A 15 8.48 -6.41 -8.45
C PHE A 15 8.15 -6.01 -9.89
N ILE A 16 9.20 -5.79 -10.69
CA ILE A 16 9.05 -5.50 -12.12
C ILE A 16 8.63 -6.81 -12.79
N SER A 17 7.34 -7.14 -12.76
CA SER A 17 6.75 -8.05 -13.74
C SER A 17 6.73 -7.35 -15.09
N LEU A 18 7.10 -8.09 -16.14
CA LEU A 18 7.10 -7.57 -17.51
C LEU A 18 5.77 -6.88 -17.82
N ARG A 19 5.85 -5.59 -18.17
CA ARG A 19 4.70 -4.74 -18.48
C ARG A 19 4.47 -4.78 -19.98
N VAL A 20 3.26 -5.17 -20.38
CA VAL A 20 2.81 -5.05 -21.76
C VAL A 20 1.86 -3.87 -21.83
N LEU A 21 2.22 -2.82 -22.58
CA LEU A 21 1.29 -1.74 -22.90
C LEU A 21 0.43 -2.17 -24.08
N SER A 22 -0.89 -2.14 -23.90
CA SER A 22 -1.84 -2.31 -25.00
C SER A 22 -1.85 -1.04 -25.86
N SER A 23 -2.24 -1.17 -27.13
CA SER A 23 -2.44 -0.07 -28.09
C SER A 23 -3.38 1.06 -27.62
N ASP A 24 -4.18 0.83 -26.58
CA ASP A 24 -5.06 1.81 -25.93
C ASP A 24 -4.40 2.53 -24.72
N GLY A 25 -3.09 2.37 -24.52
CA GLY A 25 -2.33 3.00 -23.42
C GLY A 25 -2.59 2.41 -22.03
N LYS A 26 -3.27 1.26 -21.96
CA LYS A 26 -3.54 0.52 -20.72
C LYS A 26 -2.47 -0.53 -20.43
N PHE A 27 -2.23 -0.81 -19.16
CA PHE A 27 -1.34 -1.88 -18.70
C PHE A 27 -2.06 -3.22 -18.75
N LEU A 28 -1.53 -4.17 -19.51
CA LEU A 28 -2.09 -5.51 -19.66
C LEU A 28 -1.31 -6.51 -18.80
N CYS A 29 -2.03 -7.28 -17.98
CA CYS A 29 -1.46 -8.39 -17.24
C CYS A 29 -1.22 -9.58 -18.18
N PRO A 30 0.02 -10.10 -18.30
CA PRO A 30 0.31 -11.25 -19.14
C PRO A 30 -0.25 -12.56 -18.57
N GLU A 31 -0.50 -12.65 -17.26
CA GLU A 31 -0.95 -13.88 -16.61
C GLU A 31 -2.47 -14.10 -16.68
N CYS A 32 -3.26 -13.04 -16.65
CA CYS A 32 -4.73 -13.14 -16.68
C CYS A 32 -5.41 -12.24 -17.73
N GLY A 33 -4.65 -11.44 -18.49
CA GLY A 33 -5.19 -10.53 -19.51
C GLY A 33 -5.92 -9.30 -18.96
N GLN A 34 -5.90 -9.07 -17.64
CA GLN A 34 -6.58 -7.93 -17.04
C GLN A 34 -5.95 -6.60 -17.47
N LYS A 35 -6.80 -5.60 -17.75
CA LYS A 35 -6.38 -4.26 -18.17
C LYS A 35 -6.50 -3.26 -17.02
N CYS A 36 -5.38 -2.64 -16.65
CA CYS A 36 -5.32 -1.57 -15.65
C CYS A 36 -5.10 -0.21 -16.33
N LYS A 37 -5.82 0.81 -15.86
CA LYS A 37 -5.69 2.19 -16.37
C LYS A 37 -4.43 2.89 -15.87
N HIS A 38 -3.99 2.58 -14.65
CA HIS A 38 -2.84 3.21 -14.01
C HIS A 38 -1.77 2.18 -13.70
N GLN A 39 -0.51 2.62 -13.79
CA GLN A 39 0.64 1.79 -13.45
C GLN A 39 0.57 1.28 -12.00
N THR A 40 0.12 2.15 -11.10
CA THR A 40 -0.05 1.84 -9.68
C THR A 40 -1.05 0.73 -9.43
N SER A 41 -2.15 0.71 -10.20
CA SER A 41 -3.14 -0.35 -10.15
C SER A 41 -2.61 -1.65 -10.74
N PHE A 42 -1.80 -1.56 -11.81
CA PHE A 42 -1.14 -2.72 -12.41
C PHE A 42 -0.14 -3.37 -11.45
N ASP A 43 0.72 -2.58 -10.82
CA ASP A 43 1.71 -3.10 -9.86
C ASP A 43 1.02 -3.78 -8.67
N MET A 44 -0.04 -3.18 -8.14
CA MET A 44 -0.87 -3.80 -7.09
C MET A 44 -1.58 -5.07 -7.56
N HIS A 45 -2.00 -5.11 -8.82
CA HIS A 45 -2.63 -6.29 -9.41
C HIS A 45 -1.62 -7.45 -9.55
N MET A 46 -0.38 -7.17 -9.96
CA MET A 46 0.66 -8.20 -10.04
C MET A 46 0.99 -8.81 -8.68
N LEU A 47 0.76 -8.10 -7.57
CA LEU A 47 0.86 -8.65 -6.22
C LEU A 47 -0.17 -9.76 -5.93
N LEU A 48 -1.23 -9.91 -6.73
CA LEU A 48 -2.17 -11.02 -6.58
C LEU A 48 -1.63 -12.31 -7.20
N HIS A 49 -0.78 -12.19 -8.22
CA HIS A 49 -0.12 -13.31 -8.87
C HIS A 49 1.11 -13.77 -8.10
N SER A 50 1.76 -12.87 -7.37
CA SER A 50 2.83 -13.22 -6.43
C SER A 50 2.28 -13.47 -5.02
N ASP A 51 2.83 -14.41 -4.26
CA ASP A 51 2.56 -14.50 -2.81
C ASP A 51 3.21 -13.38 -1.97
N ALA A 52 3.69 -12.33 -2.63
CA ALA A 52 4.30 -11.18 -1.99
C ALA A 52 3.29 -10.42 -1.11
N ARG A 53 3.72 -10.09 0.10
CA ARG A 53 2.99 -9.27 1.06
C ARG A 53 3.85 -8.04 1.40
N PRO A 54 3.82 -6.99 0.57
CA PRO A 54 4.77 -5.88 0.68
C PRO A 54 4.45 -4.89 1.82
N PHE A 55 3.36 -5.11 2.57
CA PHE A 55 2.96 -4.26 3.67
C PHE A 55 3.17 -4.99 5.01
N PRO A 56 4.38 -5.01 5.57
CA PRO A 56 4.66 -5.63 6.85
C PRO A 56 4.06 -4.84 8.01
N CYS A 57 3.58 -5.54 9.03
CA CYS A 57 3.27 -4.93 10.32
C CYS A 57 4.58 -4.51 11.01
N HIS A 58 4.59 -3.34 11.65
CA HIS A 58 5.76 -2.89 12.41
C HIS A 58 5.80 -3.42 13.85
N TYR A 59 4.74 -4.10 14.28
CA TYR A 59 4.57 -4.61 15.65
C TYR A 59 4.59 -6.15 15.73
N CYS A 60 4.61 -6.84 14.58
CA CYS A 60 4.74 -8.30 14.49
C CYS A 60 5.25 -8.70 13.09
N GLU A 61 5.45 -9.99 12.86
CA GLU A 61 6.00 -10.53 11.61
C GLU A 61 4.94 -10.71 10.50
N GLU A 62 3.67 -10.40 10.77
CA GLU A 62 2.59 -10.50 9.79
C GLU A 62 2.73 -9.45 8.68
N SER A 63 2.51 -9.87 7.44
CA SER A 63 2.56 -9.00 6.27
C SER A 63 1.27 -9.09 5.44
N PHE A 64 0.90 -7.97 4.80
CA PHE A 64 -0.37 -7.81 4.09
C PHE A 64 -0.17 -7.43 2.62
N ARG A 65 -1.21 -7.69 1.81
CA ARG A 65 -1.23 -7.35 0.38
C ARG A 65 -1.57 -5.88 0.13
N SER A 66 -2.15 -5.20 1.11
CA SER A 66 -2.46 -3.78 1.03
C SER A 66 -2.24 -3.02 2.35
N ASN A 67 -1.98 -1.72 2.23
CA ASN A 67 -1.86 -0.81 3.38
C ASN A 67 -3.17 -0.76 4.21
N GLY A 68 -4.33 -0.85 3.57
CA GLY A 68 -5.63 -0.86 4.26
C GLY A 68 -5.83 -2.08 5.15
N GLU A 69 -5.40 -3.26 4.68
CA GLU A 69 -5.42 -4.50 5.46
C GLU A 69 -4.46 -4.45 6.64
N MET A 70 -3.23 -3.98 6.43
CA MET A 70 -2.24 -3.77 7.48
C MET A 70 -2.77 -2.82 8.57
N ASN A 71 -3.35 -1.68 8.19
CA ASN A 71 -3.92 -0.72 9.14
C ASN A 71 -5.10 -1.31 9.91
N ARG A 72 -5.93 -2.12 9.26
CA ARG A 72 -7.01 -2.84 9.93
C ARG A 72 -6.46 -3.85 10.94
N HIS A 73 -5.42 -4.59 10.56
CA HIS A 73 -4.73 -5.52 11.45
C HIS A 73 -4.16 -4.80 12.68
N ILE A 74 -3.42 -3.69 12.51
CA ILE A 74 -2.87 -2.91 13.63
C ILE A 74 -3.97 -2.47 14.59
N ARG A 75 -5.09 -1.97 14.06
CA ARG A 75 -6.24 -1.53 14.90
C ARG A 75 -6.92 -2.67 15.64
N LEU A 76 -7.07 -3.85 15.02
CA LEU A 76 -7.84 -4.94 15.60
C LEU A 76 -7.00 -5.87 16.48
N VAL A 77 -5.74 -6.12 16.11
CA VAL A 77 -4.84 -7.04 16.80
C VAL A 77 -4.01 -6.30 17.85
N HIS A 78 -3.31 -5.25 17.45
CA HIS A 78 -2.46 -4.48 18.36
C HIS A 78 -3.24 -3.42 19.15
N LYS A 79 -4.48 -3.11 18.75
CA LYS A 79 -5.31 -2.03 19.34
C LYS A 79 -4.62 -0.66 19.27
N LEU A 80 -3.72 -0.49 18.30
CA LEU A 80 -2.94 0.73 18.10
C LEU A 80 -3.49 1.54 16.93
N GLN A 81 -3.13 2.81 16.92
CA GLN A 81 -3.38 3.69 15.80
C GLN A 81 -2.30 3.57 14.73
N PRO A 82 -2.68 3.22 13.49
CA PRO A 82 -1.73 2.94 12.43
C PRO A 82 -1.05 4.21 11.87
N TYR A 83 -1.63 5.39 12.10
CA TYR A 83 -1.09 6.64 11.58
C TYR A 83 -0.44 7.43 12.71
N VAL A 84 0.90 7.34 12.82
CA VAL A 84 1.66 8.09 13.82
C VAL A 84 2.27 9.34 13.18
N CYS A 85 2.02 10.48 13.80
CA CYS A 85 2.65 11.74 13.47
C CYS A 85 4.05 11.81 14.11
N HIS A 86 5.12 11.69 13.32
CA HIS A 86 6.48 11.76 13.86
C HIS A 86 6.87 13.14 14.40
N THR A 87 6.19 14.21 13.96
CA THR A 87 6.44 15.57 14.44
C THR A 87 5.79 15.85 15.79
N CYS A 88 4.63 15.25 16.05
CA CYS A 88 3.79 15.58 17.20
C CYS A 88 3.56 14.40 18.15
N GLY A 89 4.01 13.19 17.81
CA GLY A 89 3.83 11.98 18.58
C GLY A 89 2.40 11.43 18.60
N MET A 90 1.43 12.17 18.07
CA MET A 90 0.02 11.78 18.10
C MET A 90 -0.30 10.70 17.08
N ASP A 91 -1.18 9.80 17.50
CA ASP A 91 -1.58 8.63 16.74
C ASP A 91 -3.07 8.70 16.34
N PHE A 92 -3.37 8.34 15.08
CA PHE A 92 -4.69 8.50 14.47
C PHE A 92 -5.22 7.21 13.83
N PHE A 93 -6.55 7.07 13.81
CA PHE A 93 -7.27 5.96 13.17
C PHE A 93 -7.35 6.07 11.66
N LEU A 94 -7.23 7.28 11.11
CA LEU A 94 -7.47 7.59 9.71
C LEU A 94 -6.35 8.46 9.15
N LYS A 95 -6.00 8.22 7.90
CA LYS A 95 -5.03 9.04 7.16
C LYS A 95 -5.46 10.51 7.09
N SER A 96 -6.78 10.77 7.06
CA SER A 96 -7.32 12.14 7.04
C SER A 96 -7.03 12.93 8.32
N GLY A 97 -6.69 12.27 9.43
CA GLY A 97 -6.25 12.91 10.67
C GLY A 97 -4.79 13.37 10.64
N LEU A 98 -4.00 12.86 9.69
CA LEU A 98 -2.63 13.25 9.41
C LEU A 98 -2.62 14.21 8.21
N LYS A 99 -2.75 15.52 8.46
CA LYS A 99 -2.70 16.57 7.43
C LYS A 99 -1.74 17.70 7.82
#